data_AF-A0A6B3F5V3-F1
#
_entry.id   AF-A0A6B3F5V3-F1
#
_cell.length_a   1.000
_cell.length_b   1.000
_cell.length_c   1.000
_cell.angle_alpha   90.00
_cell.angle_beta   90.00
_cell.angle_gamma   90.00
#
_symmetry.space_group_name_H-M   'P 1'
#
loop_
_entity.id
_entity.type
_entity.pdbx_description
1 polymer ?
#
loop_
_entity_poly.entity_id
_entity_poly.type
_entity_poly.pdbx_seq_one_letter_code
_entity_poly.pdbx_strand_id
1 'polypeptide(L)'
;MNSRSLFRTKNIEQSIRDTEDPEHSLRKSLSALDLTVFGVGVVIGTGIFVLTGKVAKQNAGPSVAIAFAVAGVVCVLAALCYAEFSSTVPVAGSAYTFSYASLGEFPAWIIG
;
A
#
# COMPACT_ATOMS: atom_id res chain seq x y z
N MET A 1 -10.28 -2.50 -32.33
CA MET A 1 -9.83 -2.31 -30.94
C MET A 1 -8.42 -1.76 -30.97
N ASN A 2 -8.23 -0.52 -30.51
CA ASN A 2 -7.02 0.27 -30.78
C ASN A 2 -5.98 0.07 -29.67
N SER A 3 -4.78 -0.41 -30.04
CA SER A 3 -3.69 -0.82 -29.14
C SER A 3 -3.13 0.30 -28.25
N ARG A 4 -3.48 1.57 -28.49
CA ARG A 4 -3.04 2.75 -27.71
C ARG A 4 -3.75 2.95 -26.36
N SER A 5 -4.75 2.14 -26.01
CA SER A 5 -5.50 2.29 -24.74
C SER A 5 -4.88 1.57 -23.55
N LEU A 6 -4.01 0.57 -23.77
CA LEU A 6 -3.48 -0.28 -22.68
C LEU A 6 -2.42 0.42 -21.81
N PHE A 7 -1.79 1.46 -22.33
CA PHE A 7 -0.76 2.26 -21.64
C PHE A 7 -1.25 3.66 -21.28
N ARG A 8 -2.56 3.92 -21.27
CA ARG A 8 -3.09 5.24 -20.95
C ARG A 8 -2.96 5.46 -19.45
N THR A 9 -2.01 6.29 -19.04
CA THR A 9 -1.98 6.86 -17.70
C THR A 9 -3.07 7.95 -17.63
N LYS A 10 -4.19 7.70 -16.93
CA LYS A 10 -4.99 8.77 -16.29
C LYS A 10 -4.04 9.81 -15.73
N ASN A 11 -4.30 11.05 -16.12
CA ASN A 11 -3.52 12.19 -15.67
C ASN A 11 -3.67 12.27 -14.15
N ILE A 12 -2.62 11.96 -13.40
CA ILE A 12 -2.57 12.01 -11.93
C ILE A 12 -3.08 13.39 -11.46
N GLU A 13 -2.77 14.43 -12.24
CA GLU A 13 -3.32 15.79 -12.17
C GLU A 13 -4.83 15.89 -12.02
N GLN A 14 -5.62 15.04 -12.70
CA GLN A 14 -7.08 15.06 -12.57
C GLN A 14 -7.54 14.41 -11.28
N SER A 15 -6.86 13.36 -10.79
CA SER A 15 -7.16 12.77 -9.48
C SER A 15 -6.74 13.66 -8.31
N ILE A 16 -5.64 14.42 -8.47
CA ILE A 16 -5.25 15.47 -7.52
C ILE A 16 -6.32 16.57 -7.51
N ARG A 17 -6.72 17.09 -8.67
CA ARG A 17 -7.77 18.12 -8.78
C ARG A 17 -9.11 17.68 -8.20
N ASP A 18 -9.54 16.45 -8.45
CA ASP A 18 -10.78 15.87 -7.91
C ASP A 18 -10.72 15.69 -6.36
N THR A 19 -9.51 15.47 -5.82
CA THR A 19 -9.28 15.43 -4.36
C THR A 19 -9.31 16.85 -3.75
N GLU A 20 -9.00 17.88 -4.54
CA GLU A 20 -8.97 19.29 -4.14
C GLU A 20 -10.29 20.03 -4.41
N ASP A 21 -11.29 19.36 -4.99
CA ASP A 21 -12.58 19.95 -5.32
C ASP A 21 -13.35 20.33 -4.04
N PRO A 22 -13.69 21.61 -3.82
CA PRO A 22 -14.23 22.09 -2.55
C PRO A 22 -15.59 21.49 -2.18
N GLU A 23 -16.39 21.04 -3.15
CA GLU A 23 -17.67 20.34 -2.91
C GLU A 23 -17.50 18.93 -2.33
N HIS A 24 -16.35 18.28 -2.53
CA HIS A 24 -16.10 16.89 -2.09
C HIS A 24 -14.92 16.76 -1.11
N SER A 25 -14.38 17.88 -0.61
CA SER A 25 -13.19 17.89 0.25
C SER A 25 -13.50 17.47 1.70
N LEU A 26 -12.74 16.50 2.21
CA LEU A 26 -12.78 16.10 3.62
C LEU A 26 -11.89 17.02 4.47
N ARG A 27 -12.33 17.31 5.70
CA ARG A 27 -11.51 18.06 6.66
C ARG A 27 -10.28 17.23 7.04
N LYS A 28 -9.09 17.71 6.67
CA LYS A 28 -7.79 17.14 7.06
C LYS A 28 -7.56 17.34 8.56
N SER A 29 -7.99 16.39 9.38
CA SER A 29 -7.88 16.44 10.85
C SER A 29 -6.95 15.37 11.45
N LEU A 30 -6.40 14.49 10.62
CA LEU A 30 -5.52 13.39 11.03
C LEU A 30 -4.10 13.91 11.23
N SER A 31 -3.55 13.71 12.43
CA SER A 31 -2.15 13.96 12.74
C SER A 31 -1.27 12.75 12.36
N ALA A 32 0.04 12.93 12.36
CA ALA A 32 0.99 11.85 12.08
C ALA A 32 0.85 10.67 13.06
N LEU A 33 0.53 10.96 14.32
CA LEU A 33 0.27 9.91 15.32
C LEU A 33 -1.01 9.14 15.03
N ASP A 34 -2.08 9.83 14.62
CA ASP A 34 -3.36 9.18 14.31
C ASP A 34 -3.19 8.20 13.13
N LEU A 35 -2.45 8.63 12.10
CA LEU A 35 -2.10 7.77 10.95
C LEU A 35 -1.22 6.59 11.34
N THR A 36 -0.27 6.79 12.26
CA THR A 36 0.60 5.72 12.74
C THR A 36 -0.19 4.67 13.52
N VAL A 37 -1.05 5.11 14.44
CA VAL A 37 -1.92 4.22 15.22
C VAL A 37 -2.91 3.48 14.30
N PHE A 38 -3.49 4.20 13.33
CA PHE A 38 -4.33 3.59 12.31
C PHE A 38 -3.60 2.50 11.53
N GLY A 39 -2.38 2.78 11.07
CA GLY A 39 -1.54 1.80 10.37
C GLY A 39 -1.26 0.54 11.21
N VAL A 40 -0.88 0.70 12.48
CA VAL A 40 -0.68 -0.43 13.40
C VAL A 40 -1.96 -1.25 13.57
N GLY A 41 -3.11 -0.58 13.70
CA GLY A 41 -4.42 -1.24 13.80
C GLY A 41 -4.78 -2.06 12.56
N VAL A 42 -4.42 -1.59 11.36
CA VAL A 42 -4.66 -2.31 10.10
C VAL A 42 -3.71 -3.50 9.92
N VAL A 43 -2.46 -3.40 10.40
CA VAL A 43 -1.45 -4.46 10.25
C VAL A 43 -1.66 -5.61 11.23
N ILE A 44 -2.09 -5.32 12.47
CA ILE A 44 -2.30 -6.37 13.48
C ILE A 44 -3.63 -7.08 13.22
N GLY A 45 -3.56 -8.35 12.81
CA GLY A 45 -4.75 -9.15 12.52
C GLY A 45 -4.55 -10.65 12.71
N THR A 46 -5.32 -11.45 11.98
CA THR A 46 -5.28 -12.93 12.07
C THR A 46 -3.90 -13.53 11.79
N GLY A 47 -3.05 -12.83 11.02
CA GLY A 47 -1.67 -13.20 10.72
C GLY A 47 -0.86 -13.56 11.97
N ILE A 48 -0.77 -12.62 12.92
CA ILE A 48 0.09 -12.81 14.09
C ILE A 48 -0.51 -13.81 15.09
N PHE A 49 -1.83 -13.84 15.25
CA PHE A 49 -2.50 -14.68 16.25
C PHE A 49 -2.73 -16.13 15.83
N VAL A 50 -2.95 -16.38 14.53
CA VAL A 50 -3.31 -17.71 14.02
C VAL A 50 -2.20 -18.30 13.15
N LEU A 51 -1.72 -17.55 12.14
CA LEU A 51 -0.75 -18.09 11.19
C LEU A 51 0.61 -18.34 11.84
N THR A 52 1.04 -17.53 12.80
CA THR A 52 2.30 -17.73 13.53
C THR A 52 2.39 -19.12 14.17
N GLY A 53 1.34 -19.56 14.86
CA GLY A 53 1.31 -20.88 15.50
C GLY A 53 1.31 -22.02 14.48
N LYS A 54 0.61 -21.84 13.36
CA LYS A 54 0.60 -22.83 12.26
C LYS A 54 1.98 -22.94 11.61
N VAL A 55 2.63 -21.82 11.29
CA VAL A 55 3.98 -21.77 10.69
C VAL A 55 5.03 -22.30 11.67
N ALA A 56 4.92 -21.99 12.96
CA ALA A 56 5.79 -22.56 13.99
C ALA A 56 5.66 -24.08 14.04
N LYS A 57 4.44 -24.62 13.99
CA LYS A 57 4.23 -26.07 14.05
C LYS A 57 4.64 -26.80 12.77
N GLN A 58 4.36 -26.22 11.59
CA GLN A 58 4.44 -26.94 10.31
C GLN A 58 5.68 -26.62 9.47
N ASN A 59 6.31 -25.45 9.67
CA ASN A 59 7.38 -24.97 8.78
C ASN A 59 8.68 -24.65 9.54
N ALA A 60 8.62 -23.71 10.50
CA ALA A 60 9.83 -23.10 11.07
C ALA A 60 10.23 -23.66 12.44
N GLY A 61 9.33 -24.31 13.17
CA GLY A 61 9.64 -24.80 14.52
C GLY A 61 10.04 -23.67 15.46
N PRO A 62 11.02 -23.91 16.36
CA PRO A 62 11.58 -22.88 17.25
C PRO A 62 12.20 -21.68 16.51
N SER A 63 12.59 -21.84 15.24
CA SER A 63 13.21 -20.78 14.44
C SER A 63 12.19 -19.79 13.84
N VAL A 64 10.90 -19.91 14.17
CA VAL A 64 9.85 -18.99 13.72
C VAL A 64 10.17 -17.53 14.04
N ALA A 65 10.82 -17.24 15.17
CA ALA A 65 11.24 -15.88 15.52
C ALA A 65 12.24 -15.30 14.50
N ILE A 66 13.18 -16.12 14.00
CA ILE A 66 14.15 -15.72 12.98
C ILE A 66 13.45 -15.49 11.64
N ALA A 67 12.50 -16.36 11.28
CA ALA A 67 11.70 -16.20 10.07
C ALA A 67 10.90 -14.87 10.09
N PHE A 68 10.31 -14.50 11.23
CA PHE A 68 9.64 -13.21 11.39
C PHE A 68 10.59 -12.03 11.35
N ALA A 69 11.81 -12.15 11.89
CA ALA A 69 12.80 -11.09 11.79
C ALA A 69 13.19 -10.83 10.34
N VAL A 70 13.46 -11.87 9.55
CA VAL A 70 13.79 -11.74 8.12
C VAL A 70 12.60 -11.17 7.33
N ALA A 71 11.38 -11.68 7.57
CA ALA A 71 10.18 -11.14 6.95
C ALA A 71 9.97 -9.66 7.30
N GLY A 72 10.24 -9.27 8.56
CA GLY A 72 10.18 -7.89 9.02
C GLY A 72 11.14 -6.96 8.26
N VAL A 73 12.38 -7.40 8.01
CA VAL A 73 13.34 -6.63 7.19
C VAL A 73 12.81 -6.42 5.78
N VAL A 74 12.27 -7.46 5.13
CA VAL A 74 11.67 -7.34 3.79
C VAL A 74 10.48 -6.37 3.80
N CYS A 75 9.61 -6.45 4.81
CA CYS A 75 8.48 -5.54 4.97
C CYS A 75 8.93 -4.09 5.16
N VAL A 76 10.00 -3.84 5.93
CA VAL A 76 10.55 -2.48 6.11
C VAL A 76 11.07 -1.92 4.79
N LEU A 77 11.80 -2.72 4.02
CA LEU A 77 12.29 -2.29 2.70
C LEU A 77 11.12 -1.96 1.75
N ALA A 78 10.08 -2.80 1.72
CA ALA A 78 8.88 -2.52 0.94
C ALA A 78 8.14 -1.27 1.43
N ALA A 79 8.03 -1.07 2.76
CA ALA A 79 7.40 0.11 3.34
C ALA A 79 8.13 1.41 2.98
N LEU A 80 9.47 1.39 2.90
CA LEU A 80 10.25 2.55 2.45
C LEU A 80 9.94 2.92 1.00
N CYS A 81 9.83 1.93 0.10
CA CYS A 81 9.40 2.20 -1.29
C CYS A 81 8.00 2.82 -1.34
N TYR A 82 7.06 2.29 -0.53
CA TYR A 82 5.70 2.85 -0.43
C TYR A 82 5.67 4.27 0.17
N ALA A 83 6.57 4.57 1.11
CA ALA A 83 6.71 5.91 1.69
C ALA A 83 7.20 6.93 0.66
N GLU A 84 8.15 6.54 -0.21
CA GLU A 84 8.63 7.37 -1.32
C GLU A 84 7.50 7.67 -2.33
N PHE A 85 6.73 6.64 -2.73
CA PHE A 85 5.58 6.83 -3.62
C PHE A 85 4.49 7.71 -3.00
N SER A 86 4.17 7.49 -1.71
CA SER A 86 3.14 8.29 -1.01
C SER A 86 3.55 9.75 -0.82
N SER A 87 4.86 10.02 -0.71
CA SER A 87 5.39 11.39 -0.63
C SER A 87 5.36 12.10 -1.99
N THR A 88 5.52 11.34 -3.08
CA THR A 88 5.55 11.88 -4.45
C THR A 88 4.16 12.06 -5.04
N VAL A 89 3.21 11.19 -4.67
CA VAL A 89 1.84 11.18 -5.19
C VAL A 89 0.85 11.32 -4.02
N PRO A 90 0.58 12.54 -3.53
CA PRO A 90 -0.21 12.79 -2.32
C PRO A 90 -1.73 12.68 -2.57
N VAL A 91 -2.16 11.55 -3.14
CA VAL A 91 -3.56 11.22 -3.41
C VAL A 91 -3.97 10.04 -2.54
N ALA A 92 -5.26 9.97 -2.18
CA ALA A 92 -5.79 8.79 -1.52
C ALA A 92 -5.69 7.59 -2.48
N GLY A 93 -4.82 6.62 -2.16
CA GLY A 93 -4.51 5.52 -3.06
C GLY A 93 -3.64 4.44 -2.41
N SER A 94 -3.49 3.32 -3.12
CA SER A 94 -2.65 2.19 -2.72
C SER A 94 -1.87 1.67 -3.94
N ALA A 95 -1.47 0.39 -3.95
CA ALA A 95 -0.68 -0.25 -5.00
C ALA A 95 -1.20 0.00 -6.43
N TYR A 96 -2.52 -0.06 -6.61
CA TYR A 96 -3.18 0.26 -7.88
C TYR A 96 -2.83 1.68 -8.36
N THR A 97 -3.03 2.68 -7.51
CA THR A 97 -2.81 4.09 -7.85
C THR A 97 -1.35 4.36 -8.20
N PHE A 98 -0.40 3.79 -7.44
CA PHE A 98 1.03 3.96 -7.71
C PHE A 98 1.48 3.27 -9.00
N SER A 99 0.95 2.07 -9.26
CA SER A 99 1.25 1.32 -10.48
C SER A 99 0.63 1.98 -11.71
N TYR A 100 -0.56 2.52 -11.55
CA TYR A 100 -1.27 3.26 -12.58
C TYR A 100 -0.53 4.56 -12.90
N ALA A 101 0.00 5.25 -11.89
CA ALA A 101 0.82 6.45 -12.04
C ALA A 101 2.17 6.18 -12.73
N SER A 102 2.83 5.06 -12.41
CA SER A 102 4.22 4.79 -12.83
C SER A 102 4.32 3.94 -14.12
N LEU A 103 3.43 2.96 -14.30
CA LEU A 103 3.55 1.90 -15.30
C LEU A 103 2.38 1.89 -16.31
N GLY A 104 1.27 2.56 -16.00
CA GLY A 104 0.08 2.64 -16.85
C GLY A 104 -1.04 1.66 -16.50
N GLU A 105 -2.12 1.72 -17.29
CA GLU A 105 -3.41 1.08 -16.98
C GLU A 105 -3.35 -0.46 -16.96
N PHE A 106 -2.64 -1.08 -17.90
CA PHE A 106 -2.56 -2.55 -17.95
C PHE A 106 -1.90 -3.20 -16.71
N PRO A 107 -0.68 -2.80 -16.28
CA PRO A 107 -0.09 -3.36 -15.06
C PRO A 107 -0.86 -2.96 -13.80
N ALA A 108 -1.47 -1.77 -13.76
CA ALA A 108 -2.33 -1.38 -12.65
C ALA A 108 -3.57 -2.26 -12.52
N TRP A 109 -4.24 -2.57 -13.64
CA TRP A 109 -5.40 -3.47 -13.67
C TRP A 109 -5.06 -4.89 -13.23
N ILE A 110 -3.82 -5.35 -13.41
CA ILE A 110 -3.37 -6.65 -12.90
C ILE A 110 -3.16 -6.63 -11.38
N ILE A 111 -2.73 -5.48 -10.84
CA ILE A 111 -2.38 -5.32 -9.42
C ILE A 111 -3.61 -5.00 -8.55
N GLY A 112 -4.56 -4.24 -9.09
CA GLY A 112 -5.81 -3.86 -8.42
C GLY A 112 -6.88 -4.93 -8.53
#